data_AF-A0A9Q3E1H8-F1
#
_entry.id   AF-A0A9Q3E1H8-F1
#
_cell.length_a   1.000
_cell.length_b   1.000
_cell.length_c   1.000
_cell.angle_alpha   90.00
_cell.angle_beta   90.00
_cell.angle_gamma   90.00
#
_symmetry.space_group_name_H-M   'P 1'
#
loop_
_entity.id
_entity.type
_entity.pdbx_description
1 polymer ?
#
loop_
_entity_poly.entity_id
_entity_poly.type
_entity_poly.pdbx_seq_one_letter_code
_entity_poly.pdbx_strand_id
1 'polypeptide(L)'
;MQWRSNSQRNFLGNIEPYFQTEEDKFPSRKKNPTPPEIVEVEYSPGPVKKIIKVRKIMLNGKDQRQYLVRFKNKTSDKDKWLVEEAIPYGNLHLMRFRASRRTEQSHQ
;
A
#
# COMPACT_ATOMS: atom_id res chain seq x y z
N MET A 1 48.37 -34.33 -40.44
CA MET A 1 47.39 -33.32 -40.03
C MET A 1 47.64 -32.97 -38.57
N GLN A 2 48.27 -31.83 -38.30
CA GLN A 2 48.58 -31.34 -36.95
C GLN A 2 47.38 -30.57 -36.41
N TRP A 3 46.83 -31.02 -35.28
CA TRP A 3 45.75 -30.33 -34.59
C TRP A 3 46.33 -29.27 -33.66
N ARG A 4 45.88 -28.02 -33.87
CA ARG A 4 46.32 -26.81 -33.18
C ARG A 4 45.85 -26.82 -31.71
N SER A 5 46.74 -26.36 -30.83
CA SER A 5 46.45 -25.98 -29.45
C SER A 5 45.29 -24.99 -29.39
N ASN A 6 44.34 -25.21 -28.48
CA ASN A 6 43.35 -24.22 -28.10
C ASN A 6 43.65 -23.74 -26.68
N SER A 7 44.51 -22.72 -26.60
CA SER A 7 44.57 -21.81 -25.47
C SER A 7 43.36 -20.88 -25.55
N GLN A 8 42.66 -20.67 -24.43
CA GLN A 8 41.79 -19.53 -24.06
C GLN A 8 40.74 -20.00 -23.04
N ARG A 9 40.37 -19.29 -21.97
CA ARG A 9 40.80 -18.03 -21.33
C ARG A 9 40.08 -18.09 -19.96
N ASN A 10 40.81 -18.06 -18.85
CA ASN A 10 40.16 -17.96 -17.53
C ASN A 10 39.64 -16.53 -17.36
N PHE A 11 38.35 -16.30 -17.56
CA PHE A 11 37.69 -15.05 -17.16
C PHE A 11 37.35 -15.13 -15.67
N LEU A 12 38.36 -15.00 -14.81
CA LEU A 12 38.13 -14.51 -13.45
C LEU A 12 38.00 -13.00 -13.58
N GLY A 13 36.76 -12.53 -13.75
CA GLY A 13 36.47 -11.11 -13.61
C GLY A 13 36.91 -10.67 -12.23
N ASN A 14 37.82 -9.70 -12.16
CA ASN A 14 38.21 -9.04 -10.92
C ASN A 14 36.95 -8.44 -10.29
N ILE A 15 36.42 -9.10 -9.26
CA ILE A 15 35.38 -8.53 -8.41
C ILE A 15 36.10 -7.45 -7.60
N GLU A 16 35.91 -6.19 -7.97
CA GLU A 16 36.38 -5.08 -7.15
C GLU A 16 35.74 -5.22 -5.75
N PRO A 17 36.53 -5.15 -4.67
CA PRO A 17 35.98 -5.22 -3.33
C PRO A 17 34.99 -4.07 -3.16
N TYR A 18 33.80 -4.39 -2.66
CA TYR A 18 32.84 -3.37 -2.25
C TYR A 18 33.53 -2.43 -1.26
N PHE A 19 33.72 -1.17 -1.67
CA PHE A 19 34.26 -0.12 -0.81
C PHE A 19 33.41 -0.02 0.46
N GLN A 20 34.09 0.03 1.61
CA GLN A 20 33.46 0.34 2.89
C GLN A 20 32.78 1.70 2.79
N THR A 21 31.58 1.81 3.36
CA THR A 21 30.78 3.03 3.27
C THR A 21 31.39 4.09 4.17
N GLU A 22 32.23 4.97 3.59
CA GLU A 22 32.74 6.13 4.32
C GLU A 22 31.58 7.07 4.66
N GLU A 23 31.33 7.26 5.95
CA GLU A 23 30.24 8.08 6.47
C GLU A 23 30.37 9.55 6.05
N ASP A 24 31.57 10.01 5.70
CA ASP A 24 31.86 11.40 5.31
C ASP A 24 31.41 11.74 3.88
N LYS A 25 31.17 10.74 3.02
CA LYS A 25 30.76 11.00 1.63
C LYS A 25 29.29 11.42 1.52
N PHE A 26 28.49 11.14 2.55
CA PHE A 26 27.06 11.45 2.61
C PHE A 26 26.67 11.98 4.00
N PRO A 27 27.06 13.22 4.36
CA PRO A 27 26.76 13.80 5.67
C PRO A 27 25.25 13.85 5.97
N SER A 28 24.42 13.81 4.94
CA SER A 28 22.95 13.75 5.00
C SER A 28 22.39 12.41 5.52
N ARG A 29 23.21 11.36 5.65
CA ARG A 29 22.76 10.02 6.06
C ARG A 29 22.54 9.91 7.58
N LYS A 30 22.97 10.91 8.36
CA LYS A 30 22.75 10.99 9.81
C LYS A 30 21.40 11.62 10.16
N LYS A 31 20.30 10.91 9.91
CA LYS A 31 19.02 11.15 10.61
C LYS A 31 18.32 9.82 10.79
N ASN A 32 18.28 9.32 12.03
CA ASN A 32 17.29 8.33 12.42
C ASN A 32 15.92 9.01 12.27
N PRO A 33 15.06 8.61 11.33
CA PRO A 33 13.71 9.15 11.31
C PRO A 33 13.03 8.70 12.60
N THR A 34 12.60 9.64 13.43
CA THR A 34 11.71 9.34 14.56
C THR A 34 10.51 8.59 14.00
N PRO A 35 10.21 7.37 14.48
CA PRO A 35 9.02 6.67 14.04
C PRO A 35 7.80 7.55 14.31
N PRO A 36 6.84 7.68 13.38
CA PRO A 36 5.60 8.37 13.67
C PRO A 36 4.94 7.69 14.88
N GLU A 37 4.46 8.50 15.82
CA GLU A 37 3.71 8.03 16.98
C GLU A 37 2.47 7.27 16.49
N ILE A 38 2.43 5.96 16.78
CA ILE A 38 1.32 5.10 16.42
C ILE A 38 0.21 5.42 17.41
N VAL A 39 -0.72 6.29 17.03
CA VAL A 39 -1.97 6.45 17.78
C VAL A 39 -2.73 5.14 17.63
N GLU A 40 -2.75 4.32 18.67
CA GLU A 40 -3.64 3.16 18.76
C GLU A 40 -5.07 3.68 18.83
N VAL A 41 -5.66 3.91 17.66
CA VAL A 41 -7.07 4.21 17.57
C VAL A 41 -7.78 2.90 17.88
N GLU A 42 -8.21 2.74 19.13
CA GLU A 42 -9.01 1.62 19.62
C GLU A 42 -10.42 1.69 19.01
N TYR A 43 -10.50 1.59 17.70
CA TYR A 43 -11.69 1.11 17.05
C TYR A 43 -11.56 -0.40 17.12
N SER A 44 -12.47 -1.02 17.85
CA SER A 44 -12.98 -2.36 17.54
C SER A 44 -14.19 -2.17 16.62
N PRO A 45 -13.97 -1.87 15.34
CA PRO A 45 -15.05 -1.79 14.38
C PRO A 45 -15.48 -3.24 14.19
N GLY A 46 -16.66 -3.57 14.69
CA GLY A 46 -17.27 -4.87 14.42
C GLY A 46 -17.11 -5.21 12.93
N PRO A 47 -16.90 -6.49 12.58
CA PRO A 47 -16.37 -6.85 11.27
C PRO A 47 -17.21 -6.22 10.15
N VAL A 48 -16.57 -5.48 9.26
CA VAL A 48 -17.28 -4.84 8.13
C VAL A 48 -17.90 -5.92 7.26
N LYS A 49 -19.18 -5.71 6.89
CA LYS A 49 -19.90 -6.59 5.96
C LYS A 49 -19.57 -6.19 4.53
N LYS A 50 -19.82 -4.93 4.16
CA LYS A 50 -19.56 -4.37 2.83
C LYS A 50 -19.61 -2.86 2.80
N ILE A 51 -19.05 -2.28 1.74
CA ILE A 51 -19.24 -0.87 1.36
C ILE A 51 -20.42 -0.81 0.39
N ILE A 52 -21.30 0.17 0.58
CA ILE A 52 -22.55 0.30 -0.18
C ILE A 52 -22.45 1.46 -1.18
N LYS A 53 -21.95 2.61 -0.73
CA LYS A 53 -21.91 3.84 -1.52
C LYS A 53 -20.60 4.57 -1.32
N VAL A 54 -20.30 5.46 -2.26
CA VAL A 54 -19.20 6.43 -2.17
C VAL A 54 -19.75 7.82 -2.43
N ARG A 55 -19.23 8.81 -1.71
CA ARG A 55 -19.47 10.24 -1.95
C ARG A 55 -18.17 11.02 -1.89
N LYS A 56 -18.12 12.15 -2.58
CA LYS A 56 -17.03 13.12 -2.49
C LYS A 56 -17.48 14.26 -1.58
N ILE A 57 -16.66 14.63 -0.62
CA ILE A 57 -16.88 15.76 0.28
C ILE A 57 -15.66 16.67 0.25
N MET A 58 -15.84 17.95 0.57
CA MET A 58 -14.73 18.87 0.77
C MET A 58 -14.61 19.13 2.27
N LEU A 59 -13.51 18.69 2.88
CA LEU A 59 -13.23 18.86 4.31
C LEU A 59 -11.92 19.63 4.44
N ASN A 60 -11.91 20.74 5.18
CA ASN A 60 -10.73 21.59 5.37
C ASN A 60 -10.09 22.04 4.05
N GLY A 61 -10.91 22.38 3.05
CA GLY A 61 -10.45 22.80 1.72
C GLY A 61 -9.82 21.68 0.88
N LYS A 62 -9.88 20.43 1.34
CA LYS A 62 -9.39 19.27 0.61
C LYS A 62 -10.54 18.37 0.17
N ASP A 63 -10.46 17.92 -1.07
CA ASP A 63 -11.36 16.90 -1.59
C ASP A 63 -11.06 15.55 -0.96
N GLN A 64 -12.05 14.98 -0.29
CA GLN A 64 -11.95 13.67 0.36
C GLN A 64 -13.10 12.76 -0.08
N ARG A 65 -12.81 11.46 -0.20
CA ARG A 65 -13.82 10.44 -0.47
C ARG A 65 -14.28 9.81 0.85
N GLN A 66 -15.59 9.67 0.99
CA GLN A 66 -16.19 8.90 2.07
C GLN A 66 -16.97 7.73 1.50
N TYR A 67 -16.99 6.65 2.26
CA TYR A 67 -17.61 5.38 1.91
C TYR A 67 -18.66 5.03 2.96
N LEU A 68 -19.86 4.64 2.52
CA LEU A 68 -20.91 4.18 3.41
C LEU A 68 -20.66 2.71 3.74
N VAL A 69 -20.25 2.46 4.98
CA VAL A 69 -19.85 1.15 5.48
C VAL A 69 -21.01 0.52 6.25
N ARG A 70 -21.35 -0.72 5.88
CA ARG A 70 -22.28 -1.57 6.62
C ARG A 70 -21.53 -2.59 7.44
N PHE A 71 -21.84 -2.65 8.74
CA PHE A 71 -21.22 -3.57 9.69
C PHE A 71 -21.96 -4.91 9.73
N LYS A 72 -21.25 -6.00 10.02
CA LYS A 72 -21.89 -7.30 10.23
C LYS A 72 -22.78 -7.25 11.46
N ASN A 73 -23.92 -7.94 11.38
CA ASN A 73 -24.89 -8.09 12.47
C ASN A 73 -25.44 -6.77 13.03
N LYS A 74 -25.35 -5.68 12.26
CA LYS A 74 -25.97 -4.39 12.59
C LYS A 74 -27.01 -4.05 11.52
N THR A 75 -28.05 -3.32 11.94
CA THR A 75 -29.08 -2.79 11.04
C THR A 75 -28.53 -1.65 10.20
N SER A 76 -29.25 -1.28 9.14
CA SER A 76 -28.89 -0.18 8.23
C SER A 76 -28.75 1.17 8.95
N ASP A 77 -29.42 1.36 10.08
CA ASP A 77 -29.37 2.60 10.86
C ASP A 77 -28.00 2.84 11.50
N LYS A 78 -27.18 1.79 11.61
CA LYS A 78 -25.81 1.85 12.12
C LYS A 78 -24.77 1.95 11.01
N ASP A 79 -25.18 2.08 9.74
CA ASP A 79 -24.26 2.33 8.65
C ASP A 79 -23.60 3.71 8.84
N LYS A 80 -22.29 3.80 8.59
CA LYS A 80 -21.53 5.04 8.81
C LYS A 80 -20.75 5.44 7.57
N TRP A 81 -20.66 6.74 7.34
CA TRP A 81 -19.75 7.31 6.34
C TRP A 81 -18.36 7.41 6.95
N LEU A 82 -17.43 6.64 6.39
CA LEU A 82 -16.03 6.59 6.85
C LEU A 82 -15.09 6.95 5.71
N VAL A 83 -13.96 7.56 6.07
CA VAL A 83 -12.83 7.77 5.16
C VAL A 83 -12.06 6.46 5.00
N GLU A 84 -11.31 6.31 3.91
CA GLU A 84 -10.58 5.07 3.58
C GLU A 84 -9.74 4.53 4.74
N GLU A 85 -9.02 5.41 5.45
CA GLU A 85 -8.16 5.09 6.60
C GLU A 85 -8.94 4.57 7.81
N ALA A 86 -10.19 5.02 7.99
CA ALA A 86 -11.04 4.60 9.11
C ALA A 86 -11.78 3.27 8.84
N ILE A 87 -11.61 2.68 7.64
CA ILE A 87 -12.24 1.42 7.29
C ILE A 87 -11.33 0.25 7.70
N PRO A 88 -11.81 -0.66 8.55
CA PRO A 88 -11.05 -1.85 8.96
C PRO A 88 -10.89 -2.78 7.77
N TYR A 89 -9.66 -3.21 7.50
CA TYR A 89 -9.32 -3.96 6.29
C TYR A 89 -9.85 -3.25 5.02
N GLY A 90 -9.78 -1.91 4.99
CA GLY A 90 -10.37 -1.06 3.97
C GLY A 90 -10.02 -1.48 2.55
N ASN A 91 -8.75 -1.83 2.29
CA ASN A 91 -8.28 -2.28 0.98
C ASN A 91 -9.10 -3.45 0.41
N LEU A 92 -9.38 -4.48 1.22
CA LEU A 92 -10.15 -5.64 0.79
C LEU A 92 -11.59 -5.24 0.42
N HIS A 93 -12.22 -4.45 1.27
CA HIS A 93 -13.62 -4.03 1.07
C HIS A 93 -13.76 -3.04 -0.09
N LEU A 94 -12.81 -2.13 -0.27
CA LEU A 94 -12.77 -1.18 -1.36
C LEU A 94 -12.51 -1.87 -2.70
N MET A 95 -11.61 -2.86 -2.73
CA MET A 95 -11.37 -3.65 -3.93
C MET A 95 -12.64 -4.35 -4.41
N ARG A 96 -13.35 -5.03 -3.49
CA ARG A 96 -14.62 -5.71 -3.79
C ARG A 96 -15.69 -4.73 -4.28
N PHE A 97 -15.81 -3.57 -3.63
CA PHE A 97 -16.74 -2.50 -4.03
C PHE A 97 -16.40 -1.93 -5.42
N ARG A 98 -15.12 -1.68 -5.71
CA ARG A 98 -14.67 -1.21 -7.04
C ARG A 98 -14.90 -2.27 -8.11
N ALA A 99 -14.74 -3.55 -7.78
CA ALA A 99 -15.03 -4.66 -8.71
C ALA A 99 -16.54 -4.73 -9.04
N SER A 100 -17.41 -4.69 -8.04
CA SER A 100 -18.87 -4.75 -8.26
C SER A 100 -19.40 -3.56 -9.06
N ARG A 101 -18.87 -2.35 -8.84
CA ARG A 101 -19.27 -1.18 -9.61
C ARG A 101 -18.92 -1.27 -11.10
N ARG A 102 -17.78 -1.89 -11.44
CA ARG A 102 -17.39 -2.09 -12.85
C ARG A 102 -18.35 -3.04 -13.57
N THR A 103 -18.79 -4.10 -12.91
CA THR A 103 -19.73 -5.06 -13.49
C THR A 103 -21.15 -4.50 -13.62
N GLU A 104 -21.57 -3.65 -12.68
CA GLU A 104 -22.86 -2.95 -12.76
C GLU A 104 -22.91 -1.94 -13.92
N GLN A 105 -21.78 -1.29 -14.22
CA GLN A 105 -21.68 -0.33 -15.32
C GLN A 105 -21.59 -1.00 -16.70
N SER A 106 -21.18 -2.26 -16.79
CA SER A 106 -21.06 -2.97 -18.07
C SER A 106 -22.35 -3.64 -18.56
N HIS A 107 -23.39 -3.68 -17.72
CA HIS A 107 -24.70 -4.29 -18.03
C HIS A 107 -25.81 -3.25 -18.28
N GLN A 108 -25.44 -1.97 -18.42
CA GLN A 108 -26.32 -0.89 -18.86
C GLN A 108 -25.86 -0.42 -20.25
#